data_AF-A0AAV2LCS0-F1
#
_entry.id   AF-A0AAV2LCS0-F1
#
_cell.length_a   1.000
_cell.length_b   1.000
_cell.length_c   1.000
_cell.angle_alpha   90.00
_cell.angle_beta   90.00
_cell.angle_gamma   90.00
#
_symmetry.space_group_name_H-M   'P 1'
#
loop_
_entity.id
_entity.type
_entity.pdbx_description
1 polymer ?
#
loop_
_entity_poly.entity_id
_entity_poly.type
_entity_poly.pdbx_seq_one_letter_code
_entity_poly.pdbx_strand_id
1 'polypeptide(L)'
;MIQVMLLKSLLQVCLQYDCSNLLSLPSSFLEPLLCFTLMEDPEIRLLVLRILTSLLDRKHNQDQLETSVDFDVSILEQKREHSRHDQLFMRKNADSLYRHMFLAFKEESNGRDHFHSLFVLLAVVLLELSNEEAEVDLIRLVLALQELALSNQEELSVFNRCGIHAVCAAFMSLICGVAFTAELRTYVTKVVESRRTKASFLLPEFVFSDSKCVPERDLEVEPCCLFVQSEVCEALTGTSYSANIERLRLPYTSQLTDEERLSRRKSVNDVISVQLDLDPETRDPLQKPQEQITFETLKNAIEDVGGAEEEQRRRREVTLRFQTAPFEEIAALCGAKTLLQSGLPQVFELIIRTPPSPTAPRSEPGFHH
;
A
#
# COMPACT_ATOMS: atom_id res chain seq x y z
N MET A 1 11.90 -17.16 -1.66
CA MET A 1 11.78 -18.17 -0.57
C MET A 1 12.12 -17.59 0.82
N ILE A 2 13.33 -17.08 1.08
CA ILE A 2 13.68 -16.51 2.40
C ILE A 2 12.83 -15.28 2.75
N GLN A 3 12.64 -14.34 1.81
CA GLN A 3 11.83 -13.13 2.03
C GLN A 3 10.37 -13.46 2.40
N VAL A 4 9.74 -14.41 1.68
CA VAL A 4 8.39 -14.90 1.99
C VAL A 4 8.32 -15.53 3.39
N MET A 5 9.33 -16.31 3.80
CA MET A 5 9.38 -16.88 5.15
C MET A 5 9.49 -15.79 6.22
N LEU A 6 10.33 -14.77 6.01
CA LEU A 6 10.46 -13.64 6.94
C LEU A 6 9.16 -12.84 7.05
N LEU A 7 8.48 -12.59 5.94
CA LEU A 7 7.17 -11.92 5.94
C LEU A 7 6.09 -12.75 6.65
N LYS A 8 6.08 -14.08 6.46
CA LYS A 8 5.18 -14.97 7.21
C LYS A 8 5.45 -14.91 8.71
N SER A 9 6.72 -14.95 9.12
CA SER A 9 7.10 -14.77 10.52
C SER A 9 6.71 -13.41 11.07
N LEU A 10 6.91 -12.34 10.29
CA LEU A 10 6.51 -11.00 10.67
C LEU A 10 5.00 -10.88 10.84
N LEU A 11 4.21 -11.43 9.92
CA LEU A 11 2.76 -11.47 10.03
C LEU A 11 2.31 -12.14 11.32
N GLN A 12 2.91 -13.28 11.68
CA GLN A 12 2.61 -13.96 12.96
C GLN A 12 2.90 -13.08 14.19
N VAL A 13 3.99 -12.30 14.14
CA VAL A 13 4.30 -11.34 15.22
C VAL A 13 3.28 -10.19 15.24
N CYS A 14 2.92 -9.64 14.08
CA CYS A 14 1.96 -8.54 13.98
C CYS A 14 0.56 -8.92 14.46
N LEU A 15 0.11 -10.16 14.23
CA LEU A 15 -1.18 -10.66 14.73
C LEU A 15 -1.26 -10.66 16.27
N GLN A 16 -0.12 -10.72 16.96
CA GLN A 16 -0.05 -10.70 18.43
C GLN A 16 0.38 -9.33 18.97
N TYR A 17 0.64 -8.35 18.09
CA TYR A 17 1.18 -7.06 18.45
C TYR A 17 0.08 -6.03 18.63
N ASP A 18 -0.08 -5.51 19.84
CA ASP A 18 -0.98 -4.40 20.13
C ASP A 18 -0.27 -3.05 19.89
N CYS A 19 -0.49 -2.47 18.69
CA CYS A 19 0.03 -1.15 18.35
C CYS A 19 -0.84 -0.02 18.92
N SER A 20 -0.78 0.17 20.24
CA SER A 20 -1.52 1.27 20.89
C SER A 20 -1.15 2.68 20.39
N ASN A 21 0.07 2.90 19.88
CA ASN A 21 0.53 4.18 19.36
C ASN A 21 1.22 4.07 17.99
N LEU A 22 0.47 4.34 16.91
CA LEU A 22 0.97 4.27 15.54
C LEU A 22 2.09 5.27 15.23
N LEU A 23 2.22 6.37 15.97
CA LEU A 23 3.36 7.29 15.80
C LEU A 23 4.70 6.66 16.21
N SER A 24 4.68 5.56 16.96
CA SER A 24 5.89 4.81 17.29
C SER A 24 6.38 3.93 16.15
N LEU A 25 5.58 3.74 15.09
CA LEU A 25 6.01 3.04 13.88
C LEU A 25 7.07 3.89 13.17
N PRO A 26 8.31 3.39 13.03
CA PRO A 26 9.37 4.13 12.35
C PRO A 26 9.00 4.37 10.88
N SER A 27 9.28 5.57 10.34
CA SER A 27 9.09 5.81 8.91
C SER A 27 10.01 4.94 8.03
N SER A 28 11.18 4.57 8.57
CA SER A 28 12.08 3.58 7.97
C SER A 28 11.49 2.18 7.88
N PHE A 29 10.32 1.95 8.47
CA PHE A 29 9.59 0.69 8.40
C PHE A 29 8.31 0.82 7.56
N LEU A 30 7.47 1.83 7.83
CA LEU A 30 6.20 1.99 7.13
C LEU A 30 6.39 2.18 5.63
N GLU A 31 7.31 3.06 5.22
CA GLU A 31 7.48 3.36 3.79
C GLU A 31 7.99 2.13 3.01
N PRO A 32 9.00 1.37 3.47
CA PRO A 32 9.37 0.13 2.79
C PRO A 32 8.27 -0.92 2.76
N LEU A 33 7.45 -1.06 3.81
CA LEU A 33 6.27 -1.94 3.75
C LEU A 33 5.29 -1.49 2.68
N LEU A 34 5.01 -0.20 2.59
CA LEU A 34 4.15 0.35 1.54
C LEU A 34 4.74 0.08 0.15
N CYS A 35 6.04 0.26 -0.05
CA CYS A 35 6.69 -0.13 -1.31
C CYS A 35 6.54 -1.63 -1.60
N PHE A 36 6.56 -2.48 -0.57
CA PHE A 36 6.44 -3.92 -0.74
C PHE A 36 5.03 -4.37 -1.17
N THR A 37 4.00 -3.52 -1.02
CA THR A 37 2.68 -3.76 -1.61
C THR A 37 2.69 -3.65 -3.13
N LEU A 38 3.79 -3.20 -3.75
CA LEU A 38 3.97 -3.01 -5.20
C LEU A 38 5.04 -3.94 -5.78
N MET A 39 5.42 -5.00 -5.06
CA MET A 39 6.37 -6.00 -5.56
C MET A 39 5.76 -6.83 -6.68
N GLU A 40 6.58 -7.27 -7.64
CA GLU A 40 6.11 -8.15 -8.74
C GLU A 40 5.50 -9.46 -8.23
N ASP A 41 6.01 -10.01 -7.13
CA ASP A 41 5.54 -11.26 -6.53
C ASP A 41 4.19 -11.06 -5.80
N PRO A 42 3.09 -11.68 -6.29
CA PRO A 42 1.77 -11.53 -5.69
C PRO A 42 1.67 -12.11 -4.28
N GLU A 43 2.44 -13.14 -3.93
CA GLU A 43 2.43 -13.71 -2.57
C GLU A 43 3.03 -12.70 -1.57
N ILE A 44 4.11 -12.02 -1.96
CA ILE A 44 4.73 -10.97 -1.15
C ILE A 44 3.75 -9.82 -0.93
N ARG A 45 3.11 -9.30 -2.00
CA ARG A 45 2.12 -8.22 -1.88
C ARG A 45 0.99 -8.61 -0.92
N LEU A 46 0.45 -9.82 -1.05
CA LEU A 46 -0.63 -10.30 -0.19
C LEU A 46 -0.22 -10.38 1.29
N LEU A 47 0.96 -10.91 1.58
CA LEU A 47 1.49 -10.98 2.95
C LEU A 47 1.66 -9.58 3.55
N VAL A 48 2.19 -8.64 2.75
CA VAL A 48 2.45 -7.27 3.20
C VAL A 48 1.17 -6.50 3.44
N LEU A 49 0.15 -6.66 2.58
CA LEU A 49 -1.18 -6.11 2.81
C LEU A 49 -1.75 -6.60 4.14
N ARG A 50 -1.64 -7.90 4.43
CA ARG A 50 -2.09 -8.46 5.71
C ARG A 50 -1.30 -7.92 6.90
N ILE A 51 0.04 -7.78 6.78
CA ILE A 51 0.88 -7.17 7.82
C ILE A 51 0.44 -5.73 8.10
N LEU A 52 0.28 -4.92 7.05
CA LEU A 52 -0.19 -3.54 7.17
C LEU A 52 -1.55 -3.46 7.85
N THR A 53 -2.50 -4.28 7.41
CA THR A 53 -3.83 -4.38 8.04
C THR A 53 -3.72 -4.72 9.52
N SER A 54 -2.98 -5.77 9.90
CA SER A 54 -2.83 -6.18 11.30
C SER A 54 -2.15 -5.11 12.16
N LEU A 55 -1.24 -4.30 11.61
CA LEU A 55 -0.62 -3.20 12.33
C LEU A 55 -1.58 -2.04 12.61
N LEU A 56 -2.53 -1.79 11.70
CA LEU A 56 -3.47 -0.68 11.79
C LEU A 56 -4.76 -1.07 12.54
N ASP A 57 -5.19 -2.33 12.44
CA ASP A 57 -6.44 -2.86 12.99
C ASP A 57 -6.35 -3.22 14.48
N ARG A 58 -6.35 -2.19 15.33
CA ARG A 58 -6.18 -2.35 16.79
C ARG A 58 -7.37 -3.00 17.48
N LYS A 59 -8.54 -2.98 16.84
CA LYS A 59 -9.77 -3.57 17.38
C LYS A 59 -10.11 -4.93 16.78
N HIS A 60 -9.22 -5.47 15.94
CA HIS A 60 -9.43 -6.77 15.29
C HIS A 60 -10.75 -6.83 14.50
N ASN A 61 -11.14 -5.71 13.87
CA ASN A 61 -12.33 -5.64 13.03
C ASN A 61 -12.14 -6.47 11.74
N GLN A 62 -10.91 -6.75 11.31
CA GLN A 62 -10.62 -7.54 10.11
C GLN A 62 -11.25 -8.94 10.14
N ASP A 63 -11.36 -9.56 11.33
CA ASP A 63 -11.92 -10.91 11.48
C ASP A 63 -13.44 -10.95 11.27
N GLN A 64 -14.10 -9.79 11.36
CA GLN A 64 -15.54 -9.64 11.19
C GLN A 64 -15.91 -9.00 9.84
N LEU A 65 -14.94 -8.39 9.14
CA LEU A 65 -15.18 -7.69 7.90
C LEU A 65 -15.47 -8.67 6.76
N GLU A 66 -16.66 -8.55 6.18
CA GLU A 66 -17.02 -9.25 4.95
C GLU A 66 -17.03 -8.29 3.78
N THR A 67 -16.51 -8.73 2.63
CA THR A 67 -16.60 -7.95 1.39
C THR A 67 -17.99 -8.16 0.79
N SER A 68 -18.95 -7.37 1.26
CA SER A 68 -20.36 -7.43 0.89
C SER A 68 -20.96 -6.02 0.88
N VAL A 69 -21.98 -5.80 0.04
CA VAL A 69 -22.76 -4.54 0.07
C VAL A 69 -23.85 -4.54 1.16
N ASP A 70 -24.24 -5.72 1.64
CA ASP A 70 -25.28 -5.90 2.67
C ASP A 70 -24.69 -6.16 4.07
N PHE A 71 -23.41 -5.87 4.25
CA PHE A 71 -22.70 -6.12 5.50
C PHE A 71 -23.30 -5.34 6.68
N ASP A 72 -23.56 -6.04 7.79
CA ASP A 72 -24.08 -5.42 9.01
C ASP A 72 -22.96 -4.74 9.80
N VAL A 73 -22.82 -3.43 9.58
CA VAL A 73 -21.81 -2.59 10.25
C VAL A 73 -21.97 -2.55 11.78
N SER A 74 -23.13 -2.92 12.33
CA SER A 74 -23.37 -2.86 13.77
C SER A 74 -22.53 -3.84 14.59
N ILE A 75 -21.99 -4.88 13.96
CA ILE A 75 -21.09 -5.85 14.61
C ILE A 75 -19.68 -5.30 14.83
N LEU A 76 -19.30 -4.23 14.11
CA LEU A 76 -17.96 -3.67 14.15
C LEU A 76 -17.75 -2.78 15.38
N GLU A 77 -16.53 -2.82 15.92
CA GLU A 77 -16.13 -1.93 16.99
C GLU A 77 -15.72 -0.55 16.44
N GLN A 78 -16.64 0.40 16.51
CA GLN A 78 -16.39 1.77 16.03
C GLN A 78 -15.64 2.63 17.05
N LYS A 79 -14.71 3.46 16.57
CA LYS A 79 -13.99 4.42 17.40
C LYS A 79 -14.79 5.72 17.49
N ARG A 80 -15.18 6.13 18.70
CA ARG A 80 -15.99 7.34 18.90
C ARG A 80 -15.21 8.64 18.72
N GLU A 81 -13.92 8.62 19.08
CA GLU A 81 -13.01 9.77 18.92
C GLU A 81 -11.59 9.27 18.60
N HIS A 82 -10.98 9.84 17.56
CA HIS A 82 -9.61 9.52 17.16
C HIS A 82 -8.62 10.30 18.01
N SER A 83 -7.56 9.63 18.48
CA SER A 83 -6.55 10.26 19.32
C SER A 83 -5.77 11.31 18.55
N ARG A 84 -5.19 12.30 19.25
CA ARG A 84 -4.26 13.26 18.63
C ARG A 84 -3.09 12.57 17.92
N HIS A 85 -2.68 11.39 18.40
CA HIS A 85 -1.62 10.61 17.76
C HIS A 85 -2.07 10.03 16.41
N ASP A 86 -3.31 9.54 16.30
CA ASP A 86 -3.88 9.06 15.04
C ASP A 86 -3.98 10.19 14.01
N GLN A 87 -4.45 11.37 14.46
CA GLN A 87 -4.54 12.55 13.59
C GLN A 87 -3.17 12.99 13.06
N LEU A 88 -2.14 12.99 13.91
CA LEU A 88 -0.77 13.29 13.51
C LEU A 88 -0.18 12.22 12.59
N PHE A 89 -0.51 10.95 12.84
CA PHE A 89 -0.11 9.84 11.97
C PHE A 89 -0.70 10.02 10.57
N MET A 90 -2.01 10.26 10.46
CA MET A 90 -2.67 10.48 9.17
C MET A 90 -2.13 11.72 8.47
N ARG A 91 -1.96 12.83 9.19
CA ARG A 91 -1.35 14.04 8.61
C ARG A 91 0.05 13.79 8.02
N LYS A 92 0.82 12.86 8.58
CA LYS A 92 2.17 12.53 8.09
C LYS A 92 2.15 11.50 6.96
N ASN A 93 1.29 10.49 7.04
CA ASN A 93 1.40 9.27 6.24
C ASN A 93 0.24 9.03 5.27
N ALA A 94 -0.87 9.79 5.33
CA ALA A 94 -2.06 9.55 4.53
C ALA A 94 -1.77 9.59 3.01
N ASP A 95 -1.00 10.57 2.54
CA ASP A 95 -0.65 10.68 1.12
C ASP A 95 0.08 9.43 0.61
N SER A 96 1.08 8.95 1.35
CA SER A 96 1.81 7.72 1.00
C SER A 96 0.90 6.50 1.07
N LEU A 97 0.09 6.39 2.13
CA LEU A 97 -0.83 5.28 2.32
C LEU A 97 -1.84 5.17 1.16
N TYR A 98 -2.54 6.27 0.84
CA TYR A 98 -3.53 6.31 -0.24
C TYR A 98 -2.89 6.05 -1.60
N ARG A 99 -1.67 6.57 -1.84
CA ARG A 99 -0.93 6.33 -3.09
C ARG A 99 -0.63 4.85 -3.28
N HIS A 100 -0.06 4.20 -2.27
CA HIS A 100 0.31 2.79 -2.37
C HIS A 100 -0.91 1.89 -2.45
N MET A 101 -2.01 2.24 -1.76
CA MET A 101 -3.29 1.56 -1.95
C MET A 101 -3.79 1.69 -3.39
N PHE A 102 -3.81 2.91 -3.96
CA PHE A 102 -4.21 3.14 -5.35
C PHE A 102 -3.37 2.31 -6.33
N LEU A 103 -2.04 2.33 -6.19
CA LEU A 103 -1.13 1.59 -7.04
C LEU A 103 -1.27 0.07 -6.86
N ALA A 104 -1.55 -0.42 -5.65
CA ALA A 104 -1.75 -1.85 -5.42
C ALA A 104 -2.98 -2.39 -6.16
N PHE A 105 -4.04 -1.59 -6.37
CA PHE A 105 -5.18 -1.99 -7.22
C PHE A 105 -4.83 -2.12 -8.70
N LYS A 106 -3.77 -1.45 -9.16
CA LYS A 106 -3.30 -1.45 -10.56
C LYS A 106 -2.49 -2.69 -10.93
N GLU A 107 -2.05 -3.48 -9.95
CA GLU A 107 -1.26 -4.69 -10.19
C GLU A 107 -2.04 -5.76 -10.97
N GLU A 108 -1.49 -6.20 -12.10
CA GLU A 108 -2.17 -7.12 -13.02
C GLU A 108 -2.40 -8.50 -12.41
N SER A 109 -1.46 -8.99 -11.61
CA SER A 109 -1.49 -10.33 -10.99
C SER A 109 -2.32 -10.39 -9.70
N ASN A 110 -3.22 -9.42 -9.47
CA ASN A 110 -4.14 -9.44 -8.34
C ASN A 110 -5.19 -10.55 -8.49
N GLY A 111 -5.34 -11.36 -7.43
CA GLY A 111 -6.40 -12.35 -7.28
C GLY A 111 -7.50 -11.88 -6.34
N ARG A 112 -8.45 -12.77 -6.04
CA ARG A 112 -9.54 -12.51 -5.08
C ARG A 112 -9.00 -12.11 -3.70
N ASP A 113 -7.99 -12.84 -3.19
CA ASP A 113 -7.41 -12.56 -1.88
C ASP A 113 -6.76 -11.17 -1.80
N HIS A 114 -6.22 -10.66 -2.91
CA HIS A 114 -5.66 -9.31 -2.99
C HIS A 114 -6.76 -8.25 -2.90
N PHE A 115 -7.82 -8.36 -3.70
CA PHE A 115 -8.95 -7.43 -3.64
C PHE A 115 -9.65 -7.44 -2.28
N HIS A 116 -9.78 -8.63 -1.65
CA HIS A 116 -10.30 -8.73 -0.29
C HIS A 116 -9.37 -8.03 0.70
N SER A 117 -8.06 -8.30 0.65
CA SER A 117 -7.09 -7.67 1.56
C SER A 117 -7.02 -6.15 1.38
N LEU A 118 -7.15 -5.64 0.15
CA LEU A 118 -7.22 -4.21 -0.15
C LEU A 118 -8.51 -3.58 0.37
N PHE A 119 -9.66 -4.25 0.24
CA PHE A 119 -10.91 -3.82 0.86
C PHE A 119 -10.78 -3.74 2.38
N VAL A 120 -10.24 -4.77 3.01
CA VAL A 120 -10.05 -4.80 4.47
C VAL A 120 -9.11 -3.67 4.92
N LEU A 121 -8.04 -3.40 4.16
CA LEU A 121 -7.14 -2.27 4.46
C LEU A 121 -7.87 -0.93 4.37
N LEU A 122 -8.69 -0.69 3.33
CA LEU A 122 -9.54 0.50 3.22
C LEU A 122 -10.49 0.62 4.42
N ALA A 123 -11.17 -0.47 4.77
CA ALA A 123 -12.12 -0.53 5.89
C ALA A 123 -11.44 -0.25 7.23
N VAL A 124 -10.26 -0.82 7.48
CA VAL A 124 -9.50 -0.57 8.71
C VAL A 124 -9.05 0.89 8.79
N VAL A 125 -8.57 1.49 7.70
CA VAL A 125 -8.21 2.91 7.68
C VAL A 125 -9.42 3.79 7.98
N LEU A 126 -10.59 3.45 7.43
CA LEU A 126 -11.86 4.11 7.76
C LEU A 126 -12.17 4.02 9.26
N LEU A 127 -12.18 2.81 9.83
CA LEU A 127 -12.66 2.55 11.18
C LEU A 127 -11.69 3.02 12.29
N GLU A 128 -10.38 2.95 12.03
CA GLU A 128 -9.35 3.18 13.06
C GLU A 128 -8.76 4.60 13.01
N LEU A 129 -8.67 5.19 11.82
CA LEU A 129 -7.80 6.35 11.57
C LEU A 129 -8.53 7.58 11.02
N SER A 130 -9.74 7.41 10.49
CA SER A 130 -10.36 8.46 9.70
C SER A 130 -11.10 9.50 10.53
N ASN A 131 -10.90 10.76 10.19
CA ASN A 131 -11.77 11.88 10.58
C ASN A 131 -12.54 12.35 9.33
N GLU A 132 -13.37 13.38 9.46
CA GLU A 132 -14.18 13.86 8.33
C GLU A 132 -13.36 14.19 7.06
N GLU A 133 -12.15 14.74 7.20
CA GLU A 133 -11.25 15.03 6.07
C GLU A 133 -10.75 13.74 5.41
N ALA A 134 -10.29 12.78 6.21
CA ALA A 134 -9.81 11.49 5.73
C ALA A 134 -10.92 10.66 5.08
N GLU A 135 -12.14 10.70 5.62
CA GLU A 135 -13.31 10.05 5.04
C GLU A 135 -13.62 10.60 3.65
N VAL A 136 -13.56 11.93 3.47
CA VAL A 136 -13.69 12.56 2.14
C VAL A 136 -12.57 12.11 1.20
N ASP A 137 -11.33 12.03 1.67
CA ASP A 137 -10.22 11.56 0.83
C ASP A 137 -10.33 10.08 0.45
N LEU A 138 -10.88 9.23 1.34
CA LEU A 138 -11.18 7.83 1.02
C LEU A 138 -12.29 7.72 -0.04
N ILE A 139 -13.34 8.56 0.02
CA ILE A 139 -14.34 8.64 -1.04
C ILE A 139 -13.69 9.06 -2.37
N ARG A 140 -12.81 10.07 -2.36
CA ARG A 140 -12.08 10.51 -3.56
C ARG A 140 -11.20 9.41 -4.14
N LEU A 141 -10.52 8.64 -3.28
CA LEU A 141 -9.72 7.49 -3.69
C LEU A 141 -10.59 6.42 -4.37
N VAL A 142 -11.74 6.08 -3.78
CA VAL A 142 -12.66 5.06 -4.33
C VAL A 142 -13.27 5.50 -5.66
N LEU A 143 -13.58 6.78 -5.83
CA LEU A 143 -14.01 7.33 -7.11
C LEU A 143 -12.89 7.25 -8.16
N ALA A 144 -11.64 7.54 -7.79
CA ALA A 144 -10.50 7.38 -8.70
C ALA A 144 -10.22 5.91 -9.06
N LEU A 145 -10.44 4.97 -8.13
CA LEU A 145 -10.39 3.53 -8.42
C LEU A 145 -11.50 3.11 -9.40
N GLN A 146 -12.70 3.68 -9.29
CA GLN A 146 -13.75 3.43 -10.28
C GLN A 146 -13.33 3.92 -11.68
N GLU A 147 -12.74 5.13 -11.78
CA GLU A 147 -12.22 5.65 -13.05
C GLU A 147 -11.07 4.79 -13.61
N LEU A 148 -10.19 4.28 -12.73
CA LEU A 148 -9.14 3.33 -13.09
C LEU A 148 -9.72 2.08 -13.77
N ALA A 149 -10.78 1.51 -13.20
CA ALA A 149 -11.46 0.34 -13.75
C ALA A 149 -12.23 0.61 -15.05
N LEU A 150 -12.57 1.87 -15.34
CA LEU A 150 -13.21 2.28 -16.59
C LEU A 150 -12.21 2.62 -17.69
N SER A 151 -10.98 3.01 -17.32
CA SER A 151 -9.95 3.41 -18.26
C SER A 151 -9.50 2.26 -19.16
N ASN A 152 -9.49 2.50 -20.46
CA ASN A 152 -8.87 1.61 -21.44
C ASN A 152 -7.37 1.88 -21.63
N GLN A 153 -6.79 2.86 -20.91
CA GLN A 153 -5.37 3.19 -21.02
C GLN A 153 -4.47 2.23 -20.24
N GLU A 154 -5.05 1.49 -19.29
CA GLU A 154 -4.34 0.53 -18.48
C GLU A 154 -4.77 -0.88 -18.89
N GLU A 155 -3.81 -1.78 -19.08
CA GLU A 155 -4.05 -3.16 -19.54
C GLU A 155 -4.60 -4.05 -18.40
N LEU A 156 -5.61 -3.56 -17.66
CA LEU A 156 -6.27 -4.33 -16.61
C LEU A 156 -7.21 -5.38 -17.23
N SER A 157 -7.07 -6.62 -16.77
CA SER A 157 -7.98 -7.70 -17.12
C SER A 157 -9.43 -7.38 -16.71
N VAL A 158 -10.41 -7.99 -17.39
CA VAL A 158 -11.83 -7.85 -17.03
C VAL A 158 -12.08 -8.24 -15.57
N PHE A 159 -11.37 -9.28 -15.07
CA PHE A 159 -11.45 -9.68 -13.68
C PHE A 159 -10.98 -8.58 -12.73
N ASN A 160 -9.83 -7.95 -13.00
CA ASN A 160 -9.31 -6.87 -12.14
C ASN A 160 -10.25 -5.67 -12.13
N ARG A 161 -10.79 -5.30 -13.29
CA ARG A 161 -11.77 -4.22 -13.41
C ARG A 161 -13.03 -4.53 -12.59
N CYS A 162 -13.56 -5.76 -12.66
CA CYS A 162 -14.67 -6.20 -11.82
C CYS A 162 -14.31 -6.19 -10.33
N GLY A 163 -13.12 -6.64 -9.96
CA GLY A 163 -12.62 -6.64 -8.58
C GLY A 163 -12.53 -5.24 -7.99
N ILE A 164 -12.03 -4.27 -8.74
CA ILE A 164 -12.02 -2.87 -8.33
C ILE A 164 -13.45 -2.36 -8.11
N HIS A 165 -14.36 -2.57 -9.07
CA HIS A 165 -15.75 -2.14 -8.91
C HIS A 165 -16.46 -2.79 -7.71
N ALA A 166 -16.20 -4.08 -7.45
CA ALA A 166 -16.72 -4.79 -6.29
C ALA A 166 -16.22 -4.16 -4.98
N VAL A 167 -14.92 -3.87 -4.88
CA VAL A 167 -14.36 -3.16 -3.71
C VAL A 167 -14.96 -1.76 -3.56
N CYS A 168 -15.14 -1.01 -4.65
CA CYS A 168 -15.81 0.29 -4.60
C CYS A 168 -17.24 0.17 -4.04
N ALA A 169 -18.02 -0.84 -4.46
CA ALA A 169 -19.38 -1.04 -3.95
C ALA A 169 -19.40 -1.42 -2.46
N ALA A 170 -18.57 -2.38 -2.06
CA ALA A 170 -18.48 -2.80 -0.66
C ALA A 170 -18.06 -1.62 0.23
N PHE A 171 -17.03 -0.87 -0.17
CA PHE A 171 -16.51 0.25 0.62
C PHE A 171 -17.52 1.41 0.71
N MET A 172 -18.18 1.77 -0.40
CA MET A 172 -19.22 2.81 -0.38
C MET A 172 -20.43 2.41 0.47
N SER A 173 -20.72 1.10 0.59
CA SER A 173 -21.79 0.60 1.46
C SER A 173 -21.35 0.63 2.93
N LEU A 174 -20.11 0.20 3.23
CA LEU A 174 -19.52 0.25 4.56
C LEU A 174 -19.47 1.69 5.10
N ILE A 175 -18.95 2.63 4.31
CA ILE A 175 -18.83 4.02 4.75
C ILE A 175 -20.21 4.62 5.08
N CYS A 176 -21.25 4.28 4.30
CA CYS A 176 -22.64 4.66 4.59
C CYS A 176 -23.18 4.09 5.91
N GLY A 177 -22.71 2.90 6.31
CA GLY A 177 -23.10 2.26 7.57
C GLY A 177 -22.38 2.81 8.80
N VAL A 178 -21.17 3.35 8.65
CA VAL A 178 -20.36 3.85 9.77
C VAL A 178 -20.78 5.26 10.22
N ALA A 179 -20.88 6.24 9.32
CA ALA A 179 -20.98 7.65 9.76
C ALA A 179 -21.69 8.63 8.80
N PHE A 180 -22.48 8.15 7.84
CA PHE A 180 -22.99 9.03 6.76
C PHE A 180 -24.50 9.20 6.72
N THR A 181 -24.91 10.19 5.92
CA THR A 181 -26.27 10.70 5.85
C THR A 181 -27.25 9.76 5.18
N ALA A 182 -28.54 9.97 5.45
CA ALA A 182 -29.62 9.19 4.83
C ALA A 182 -29.63 9.38 3.30
N GLU A 183 -29.27 10.57 2.84
CA GLU A 183 -29.16 10.96 1.44
C GLU A 183 -28.07 10.16 0.73
N LEU A 184 -26.85 10.10 1.30
CA LEU A 184 -25.77 9.32 0.69
C LEU A 184 -26.09 7.84 0.69
N ARG A 185 -26.64 7.32 1.78
CA ARG A 185 -27.08 5.91 1.87
C ARG A 185 -28.11 5.58 0.79
N THR A 186 -29.07 6.47 0.57
CA THR A 186 -30.10 6.30 -0.46
C THR A 186 -29.47 6.27 -1.85
N TYR A 187 -28.54 7.18 -2.13
CA TYR A 187 -27.80 7.22 -3.39
C TYR A 187 -26.97 5.95 -3.63
N VAL A 188 -26.17 5.52 -2.65
CA VAL A 188 -25.35 4.31 -2.76
C VAL A 188 -26.22 3.07 -2.97
N THR A 189 -27.32 2.94 -2.21
CA THR A 189 -28.29 1.84 -2.37
C THR A 189 -28.85 1.81 -3.79
N LYS A 190 -29.23 2.96 -4.35
CA LYS A 190 -29.74 3.07 -5.72
C LYS A 190 -28.71 2.55 -6.75
N VAL A 191 -27.44 2.90 -6.60
CA VAL A 191 -26.36 2.41 -7.50
C VAL A 191 -26.15 0.91 -7.34
N VAL A 192 -26.15 0.40 -6.10
CA VAL A 192 -26.02 -1.03 -5.81
C VAL A 192 -27.16 -1.84 -6.43
N GLU A 193 -28.41 -1.39 -6.29
CA GLU A 193 -29.57 -2.06 -6.90
C GLU A 193 -29.54 -2.04 -8.43
N SER A 194 -29.04 -0.95 -9.02
CA SER A 194 -28.77 -0.87 -10.46
C SER A 194 -27.74 -1.92 -10.89
N ARG A 195 -26.65 -2.10 -10.12
CA ARG A 195 -25.68 -3.17 -10.37
C ARG A 195 -26.30 -4.56 -10.20
N ARG A 196 -27.11 -4.81 -9.17
CA ARG A 196 -27.77 -6.13 -8.99
C ARG A 196 -28.59 -6.54 -10.22
N THR A 197 -29.27 -5.59 -10.82
CA THR A 197 -30.18 -5.85 -11.95
C THR A 197 -29.48 -5.88 -13.30
N LYS A 198 -28.45 -5.04 -13.52
CA LYS A 198 -27.85 -4.83 -14.84
C LYS A 198 -26.40 -5.28 -14.98
N ALA A 199 -25.66 -5.34 -13.86
CA ALA A 199 -24.22 -5.55 -13.86
C ALA A 199 -23.76 -6.26 -12.58
N SER A 200 -24.35 -7.43 -12.28
CA SER A 200 -24.10 -8.16 -11.03
C SER A 200 -22.63 -8.57 -10.86
N PHE A 201 -21.90 -8.68 -11.97
CA PHE A 201 -20.46 -8.95 -12.00
C PHE A 201 -19.59 -7.83 -11.40
N LEU A 202 -20.16 -6.65 -11.15
CA LEU A 202 -19.50 -5.52 -10.48
C LEU A 202 -19.71 -5.51 -8.96
N LEU A 203 -20.34 -6.55 -8.41
CA LEU A 203 -20.64 -6.68 -6.98
C LEU A 203 -19.74 -7.71 -6.30
N PRO A 204 -19.45 -7.53 -4.99
CA PRO A 204 -18.61 -8.45 -4.22
C PRO A 204 -19.09 -9.90 -4.25
N GLU A 205 -20.39 -10.11 -4.12
CA GLU A 205 -21.02 -11.44 -4.03
C GLU A 205 -20.72 -12.28 -5.27
N PHE A 206 -20.39 -11.62 -6.39
CA PHE A 206 -20.01 -12.27 -7.62
C PHE A 206 -18.50 -12.51 -7.70
N VAL A 207 -17.69 -11.46 -7.48
CA VAL A 207 -16.23 -11.51 -7.68
C VAL A 207 -15.54 -12.45 -6.68
N PHE A 208 -16.00 -12.44 -5.42
CA PHE A 208 -15.43 -13.26 -4.35
C PHE A 208 -16.08 -14.65 -4.24
N SER A 209 -17.11 -14.94 -5.04
CA SER A 209 -17.67 -16.30 -5.15
C SER A 209 -16.79 -17.22 -5.99
N ASP A 210 -16.93 -18.54 -5.81
CA ASP A 210 -16.24 -19.54 -6.63
C ASP A 210 -16.75 -19.63 -8.08
N SER A 211 -17.78 -18.87 -8.45
CA SER A 211 -18.35 -18.91 -9.78
C SER A 211 -17.42 -18.26 -10.83
N LYS A 212 -17.22 -18.92 -11.97
CA LYS A 212 -16.33 -18.49 -13.07
C LYS A 212 -16.92 -17.37 -13.94
N CYS A 213 -17.76 -16.53 -13.37
CA CYS A 213 -18.76 -15.83 -14.17
C CYS A 213 -18.29 -14.44 -14.66
N VAL A 214 -16.98 -14.18 -14.74
CA VAL A 214 -16.46 -12.92 -15.28
C VAL A 214 -16.90 -12.79 -16.75
N PRO A 215 -17.39 -11.61 -17.20
CA PRO A 215 -17.80 -11.42 -18.58
C PRO A 215 -16.69 -11.82 -19.57
N GLU A 216 -17.02 -12.61 -20.59
CA GLU A 216 -16.08 -13.03 -21.64
C GLU A 216 -15.77 -11.93 -22.66
N ARG A 217 -16.49 -10.80 -22.60
CA ARG A 217 -16.39 -9.65 -23.52
C ARG A 217 -15.84 -8.42 -22.80
N ASP A 218 -15.54 -7.38 -23.58
CA ASP A 218 -15.18 -6.06 -23.05
C ASP A 218 -16.23 -5.56 -22.04
N LEU A 219 -15.74 -5.03 -20.92
CA LEU A 219 -16.55 -4.57 -19.82
C LEU A 219 -17.19 -3.21 -20.16
N GLU A 220 -18.43 -3.24 -20.65
CA GLU A 220 -19.26 -2.04 -20.79
C GLU A 220 -20.11 -1.84 -19.53
N VAL A 221 -19.88 -0.73 -18.83
CA VAL A 221 -20.61 -0.39 -17.61
C VAL A 221 -21.58 0.74 -17.89
N GLU A 222 -22.88 0.49 -17.66
CA GLU A 222 -23.90 1.54 -17.80
C GLU A 222 -23.66 2.68 -16.79
N PRO A 223 -23.89 3.95 -17.16
CA PRO A 223 -23.69 5.09 -16.25
C PRO A 223 -24.48 5.00 -14.95
N CYS A 224 -25.66 4.37 -14.97
CA CYS A 224 -26.48 4.16 -13.77
C CYS A 224 -25.90 3.14 -12.78
N CYS A 225 -24.86 2.40 -13.15
CA CYS A 225 -24.11 1.49 -12.28
C CYS A 225 -22.86 2.16 -11.67
N LEU A 226 -22.61 3.43 -11.97
CA LEU A 226 -21.44 4.17 -11.52
C LEU A 226 -21.78 5.12 -10.37
N PHE A 227 -20.84 5.25 -9.43
CA PHE A 227 -20.86 6.33 -8.46
C PHE A 227 -20.41 7.62 -9.14
N VAL A 228 -21.22 8.66 -9.06
CA VAL A 228 -21.03 9.95 -9.72
C VAL A 228 -20.65 10.98 -8.68
N GLN A 229 -19.50 11.62 -8.87
CA GLN A 229 -18.94 12.57 -7.90
C GLN A 229 -19.91 13.70 -7.53
N SER A 230 -20.65 14.25 -8.49
CA SER A 230 -21.61 15.34 -8.25
C SER A 230 -22.78 14.91 -7.35
N GLU A 231 -23.30 13.70 -7.54
CA GLU A 231 -24.38 13.13 -6.71
C GLU A 231 -23.90 12.87 -5.28
N VAL A 232 -22.66 12.38 -5.13
CA VAL A 232 -22.02 12.21 -3.81
C VAL A 232 -21.83 13.57 -3.13
N CYS A 233 -21.39 14.60 -3.86
CA CYS A 233 -21.26 15.96 -3.31
C CYS A 233 -22.61 16.53 -2.87
N GLU A 234 -23.66 16.33 -3.68
CA GLU A 234 -25.02 16.78 -3.36
C GLU A 234 -25.54 16.07 -2.11
N ALA A 235 -25.37 14.76 -2.01
CA ALA A 235 -25.80 13.96 -0.85
C ALA A 235 -25.08 14.34 0.47
N LEU A 236 -23.91 14.98 0.38
CA LEU A 236 -23.14 15.48 1.52
C LEU A 236 -23.36 16.97 1.80
N THR A 237 -24.08 17.68 0.93
CA THR A 237 -24.35 19.12 1.09
C THR A 237 -25.30 19.36 2.27
N GLY A 238 -24.95 20.29 3.15
CA GLY A 238 -25.75 20.62 4.35
C GLY A 238 -25.45 19.75 5.57
N THR A 239 -24.42 18.91 5.49
CA THR A 239 -23.95 18.00 6.56
C THR A 239 -22.68 18.54 7.21
N SER A 240 -22.11 17.86 8.22
CA SER A 240 -20.82 18.27 8.80
C SER A 240 -19.67 18.22 7.78
N TYR A 241 -19.80 17.38 6.75
CA TYR A 241 -18.86 17.28 5.63
C TYR A 241 -18.88 18.48 4.67
N SER A 242 -19.81 19.44 4.84
CA SER A 242 -19.97 20.57 3.92
C SER A 242 -18.69 21.38 3.72
N ALA A 243 -17.85 21.50 4.75
CA ALA A 243 -16.57 22.20 4.67
C ALA A 243 -15.55 21.51 3.73
N ASN A 244 -15.72 20.21 3.50
CA ASN A 244 -14.82 19.38 2.71
C ASN A 244 -15.34 19.10 1.28
N ILE A 245 -16.51 19.63 0.89
CA ILE A 245 -17.10 19.37 -0.44
C ILE A 245 -16.21 19.89 -1.57
N GLU A 246 -15.59 21.05 -1.43
CA GLU A 246 -14.67 21.56 -2.47
C GLU A 246 -13.48 20.61 -2.68
N ARG A 247 -13.00 19.97 -1.60
CA ARG A 247 -11.97 18.94 -1.68
C ARG A 247 -12.48 17.71 -2.41
N LEU A 248 -13.70 17.26 -2.10
CA LEU A 248 -14.33 16.11 -2.77
C LEU A 248 -14.47 16.31 -4.28
N ARG A 249 -14.73 17.54 -4.75
CA ARG A 249 -14.81 17.88 -6.18
C ARG A 249 -13.48 17.75 -6.92
N LEU A 250 -12.35 17.83 -6.23
CA LEU A 250 -11.05 17.62 -6.84
C LEU A 250 -10.81 16.11 -6.99
N PRO A 251 -10.60 15.58 -8.21
CA PRO A 251 -10.25 14.17 -8.39
C PRO A 251 -9.02 13.81 -7.56
N TYR A 252 -9.01 12.60 -7.00
CA TYR A 252 -7.77 12.08 -6.42
C TYR A 252 -6.74 11.87 -7.55
N THR A 253 -5.52 12.34 -7.32
CA THR A 253 -4.40 12.14 -8.25
C THR A 253 -3.25 11.51 -7.48
N SER A 254 -2.86 10.31 -7.89
CA SER A 254 -1.67 9.64 -7.35
C SER A 254 -0.43 10.46 -7.71
N GLN A 255 0.10 11.22 -6.76
CA GLN A 255 1.30 12.01 -6.99
C GLN A 255 2.53 11.10 -7.02
N LEU A 256 3.39 11.31 -8.02
CA LEU A 256 4.69 10.63 -8.10
C LEU A 256 5.60 11.09 -6.96
N THR A 257 6.34 10.17 -6.35
CA THR A 257 7.39 10.52 -5.39
C THR A 257 8.52 11.30 -6.09
N ASP A 258 9.29 12.07 -5.33
CA ASP A 258 10.39 12.85 -5.90
C ASP A 258 11.45 11.96 -6.56
N GLU A 259 11.64 10.72 -6.10
CA GLU A 259 12.50 9.72 -6.75
C GLU A 259 11.98 9.26 -8.11
N GLU A 260 10.66 9.06 -8.26
CA GLU A 260 10.01 8.72 -9.54
C GLU A 260 10.07 9.93 -10.50
N ARG A 261 9.93 11.16 -9.99
CA ARG A 261 10.10 12.39 -10.76
C ARG A 261 11.55 12.56 -11.25
N LEU A 262 12.53 12.25 -10.41
CA LEU A 262 13.95 12.30 -10.75
C LEU A 262 14.32 11.19 -11.76
N SER A 263 13.77 9.99 -11.61
CA SER A 263 13.96 8.87 -12.54
C SER A 263 13.38 9.16 -13.92
N ARG A 264 12.18 9.75 -13.99
CA ARG A 264 11.60 10.21 -15.27
C ARG A 264 12.39 11.36 -15.91
N ARG A 265 12.96 12.28 -15.13
CA ARG A 265 13.84 13.34 -15.64
C ARG A 265 15.19 12.80 -16.16
N LYS A 266 15.74 11.75 -15.55
CA LYS A 266 16.94 11.06 -16.05
C LYS A 266 16.67 10.38 -17.40
N SER A 267 15.54 9.69 -17.52
CA SER A 267 15.13 9.03 -18.77
C SER A 267 14.94 9.99 -19.95
N VAL A 268 14.54 11.25 -19.73
CA VAL A 268 14.41 12.26 -20.81
C VAL A 268 15.77 12.80 -21.28
N ASN A 269 16.77 12.90 -20.40
CA ASN A 269 18.12 13.35 -20.77
C ASN A 269 18.95 12.24 -21.45
N ASP A 270 18.64 10.96 -21.19
CA ASP A 270 19.32 9.82 -21.83
C ASP A 270 18.91 9.62 -23.31
N VAL A 271 17.81 10.23 -23.77
CA VAL A 271 17.42 10.22 -25.19
C VAL A 271 18.21 11.25 -26.02
N ILE A 272 18.96 12.16 -25.38
CA ILE A 272 19.74 13.21 -26.08
C ILE A 272 21.25 12.91 -26.09
N SER A 273 21.72 11.88 -25.41
CA SER A 273 23.15 11.57 -25.27
C SER A 273 23.61 10.37 -26.11
N VAL A 274 23.30 10.40 -27.41
CA VAL A 274 24.05 9.63 -28.42
C VAL A 274 24.40 10.55 -29.59
N GLN A 275 25.36 11.44 -29.36
CA GLN A 275 26.17 12.07 -30.40
C GLN A 275 27.56 12.23 -29.80
N LEU A 276 28.39 11.21 -30.01
CA LEU A 276 29.83 11.36 -30.00
C LEU A 276 30.21 12.29 -31.15
N ASP A 277 30.92 13.37 -30.87
CA ASP A 277 32.05 13.73 -31.71
C ASP A 277 33.08 14.58 -30.95
N LEU A 278 34.33 14.29 -31.29
CA LEU A 278 35.57 14.77 -30.72
C LEU A 278 35.87 16.21 -31.19
N ASP A 279 36.31 17.10 -30.28
CA ASP A 279 37.64 17.77 -30.35
C ASP A 279 37.84 18.83 -29.24
N PRO A 280 39.11 19.19 -28.91
CA PRO A 280 39.49 19.90 -27.69
C PRO A 280 39.65 21.43 -27.88
N GLU A 281 39.93 22.11 -26.75
CA GLU A 281 40.41 23.50 -26.61
C GLU A 281 39.35 24.61 -26.59
N THR A 282 38.89 25.00 -25.40
CA THR A 282 39.03 26.39 -24.91
C THR A 282 38.77 26.48 -23.39
N ARG A 283 39.66 27.18 -22.69
CA ARG A 283 39.62 27.47 -21.25
C ARG A 283 38.74 28.71 -20.97
N ASP A 284 37.97 28.67 -19.88
CA ASP A 284 38.15 29.62 -18.75
C ASP A 284 37.35 29.21 -17.48
N PRO A 285 37.77 29.62 -16.26
CA PRO A 285 37.46 28.94 -15.01
C PRO A 285 36.33 29.58 -14.20
N LEU A 286 35.46 28.75 -13.62
CA LEU A 286 34.60 29.10 -12.48
C LEU A 286 34.94 28.22 -11.28
N GLN A 287 35.30 28.90 -10.20
CA GLN A 287 35.80 28.36 -8.94
C GLN A 287 34.88 27.28 -8.33
N LYS A 288 35.46 26.12 -8.00
CA LYS A 288 34.97 25.23 -6.94
C LYS A 288 35.90 25.38 -5.73
N PRO A 289 35.40 25.42 -4.49
CA PRO A 289 36.27 25.29 -3.33
C PRO A 289 36.78 23.84 -3.26
N GLN A 290 38.10 23.66 -3.21
CA GLN A 290 38.70 22.39 -2.86
C GLN A 290 38.57 22.18 -1.35
N GLU A 291 37.80 21.17 -0.94
CA GLU A 291 37.86 20.64 0.42
C GLU A 291 39.20 19.89 0.58
N GLN A 292 40.04 20.37 1.50
CA GLN A 292 41.30 19.71 1.85
C GLN A 292 41.01 18.53 2.78
N ILE A 293 41.33 17.31 2.34
CA ILE A 293 41.24 16.09 3.14
C ILE A 293 42.35 16.14 4.20
N THR A 294 42.00 16.28 5.47
CA THR A 294 42.92 16.32 6.60
C THR A 294 43.24 14.90 7.10
N PHE A 295 44.45 14.71 7.64
CA PHE A 295 44.91 13.43 8.21
C PHE A 295 43.99 12.87 9.31
N GLU A 296 43.29 13.76 10.00
CA GLU A 296 42.31 13.45 11.05
C GLU A 296 41.04 12.78 10.50
N THR A 297 40.61 13.16 9.28
CA THR A 297 39.47 12.55 8.58
C THR A 297 39.77 11.11 8.16
N LEU A 298 41.02 10.84 7.74
CA LEU A 298 41.46 9.48 7.38
C LEU A 298 41.63 8.58 8.62
N LYS A 299 42.07 9.14 9.76
CA LYS A 299 42.20 8.40 11.00
C LYS A 299 40.84 7.97 11.56
N ASN A 300 39.86 8.86 11.57
CA ASN A 300 38.49 8.55 12.02
C ASN A 300 37.83 7.50 11.12
N ALA A 301 38.09 7.55 9.80
CA ALA A 301 37.56 6.56 8.86
C ALA A 301 38.13 5.14 9.08
N ILE A 302 39.34 4.99 9.61
CA ILE A 302 39.96 3.69 9.90
C ILE A 302 39.48 3.13 11.25
N GLU A 303 39.29 3.99 12.26
CA GLU A 303 38.75 3.59 13.57
C GLU A 303 37.27 3.14 13.48
N ASP A 304 36.49 3.67 12.53
CA ASP A 304 35.08 3.30 12.29
C ASP A 304 34.90 1.92 11.61
N VAL A 305 35.93 1.42 10.89
CA VAL A 305 35.91 0.08 10.27
C VAL A 305 35.91 -1.03 11.32
N GLY A 306 36.56 -0.81 12.47
CA GLY A 306 36.60 -1.80 13.56
C GLY A 306 35.24 -2.09 14.18
N GLY A 307 34.38 -1.06 14.31
CA GLY A 307 33.00 -1.23 14.79
C GLY A 307 32.09 -1.89 13.76
N ALA A 308 32.31 -1.64 12.47
CA ALA A 308 31.53 -2.21 11.38
C ALA A 308 31.73 -3.75 11.25
N GLU A 309 32.94 -4.25 11.45
CA GLU A 309 33.21 -5.70 11.39
C GLU A 309 32.61 -6.47 12.56
N GLU A 310 32.64 -5.91 13.77
CA GLU A 310 32.09 -6.53 14.98
C GLU A 310 30.56 -6.58 14.93
N GLU A 311 29.93 -5.51 14.43
CA GLU A 311 28.50 -5.45 14.14
C GLU A 311 28.10 -6.43 13.02
N GLN A 312 28.91 -6.55 11.94
CA GLN A 312 28.71 -7.54 10.88
C GLN A 312 28.78 -8.98 11.42
N ARG A 313 29.67 -9.24 12.38
CA ARG A 313 29.82 -10.55 13.03
C ARG A 313 28.62 -10.89 13.91
N ARG A 314 28.15 -9.91 14.69
CA ARG A 314 26.94 -10.03 15.52
C ARG A 314 25.69 -10.27 14.68
N ARG A 315 25.56 -9.58 13.55
CA ARG A 315 24.48 -9.78 12.56
C ARG A 315 24.46 -11.18 11.95
N ARG A 316 25.64 -11.73 11.61
CA ARG A 316 25.75 -13.10 11.09
C ARG A 316 25.32 -14.14 12.13
N GLU A 317 25.69 -13.93 13.39
CA GLU A 317 25.33 -14.85 14.48
C GLU A 317 23.82 -14.86 14.76
N VAL A 318 23.18 -13.68 14.78
CA VAL A 318 21.73 -13.56 14.93
C VAL A 318 21.01 -14.22 13.75
N THR A 319 21.44 -13.96 12.52
CA THR A 319 20.85 -14.56 11.31
C THR A 319 20.92 -16.08 11.34
N LEU A 320 22.08 -16.64 11.73
CA LEU A 320 22.26 -18.08 11.84
C LEU A 320 21.34 -18.70 12.91
N ARG A 321 21.14 -18.02 14.05
CA ARG A 321 20.26 -18.50 15.11
C ARG A 321 18.78 -18.47 14.73
N PHE A 322 18.32 -17.42 14.06
CA PHE A 322 16.95 -17.37 13.51
C PHE A 322 16.69 -18.44 12.44
N GLN A 323 17.72 -18.90 11.74
CA GLN A 323 17.61 -19.98 10.75
C GLN A 323 17.62 -21.39 11.36
N THR A 324 18.12 -21.56 12.58
CA THR A 324 18.44 -22.88 13.15
C THR A 324 17.72 -23.21 14.45
N ALA A 325 17.17 -22.23 15.17
CA ALA A 325 16.46 -22.45 16.43
C ALA A 325 14.99 -22.88 16.22
N PRO A 326 14.45 -23.76 17.08
CA PRO A 326 13.04 -24.15 17.06
C PRO A 326 12.10 -22.98 17.43
N PHE A 327 10.91 -22.98 16.84
CA PHE A 327 9.95 -21.87 16.93
C PHE A 327 9.56 -21.51 18.36
N GLU A 328 9.42 -22.48 19.27
CA GLU A 328 9.11 -22.21 20.68
C GLU A 328 10.21 -21.41 21.41
N GLU A 329 11.47 -21.56 21.01
CA GLU A 329 12.60 -20.84 21.63
C GLU A 329 12.65 -19.38 21.15
N ILE A 330 12.35 -19.15 19.87
CA ILE A 330 12.21 -17.80 19.29
C ILE A 330 11.01 -17.07 19.91
N ALA A 331 9.87 -17.77 20.07
CA ALA A 331 8.67 -17.23 20.68
C ALA A 331 8.85 -16.90 22.18
N ALA A 332 9.57 -17.74 22.92
CA ALA A 332 9.85 -17.52 24.35
C ALA A 332 10.74 -16.28 24.59
N LEU A 333 11.70 -16.00 23.70
CA LEU A 333 12.54 -14.80 23.74
C LEU A 333 11.78 -13.52 23.35
N CYS A 334 10.86 -13.61 22.39
CA CYS A 334 10.01 -12.48 21.98
C CYS A 334 8.85 -12.19 22.96
N GLY A 335 8.47 -13.16 23.81
CA GLY A 335 7.44 -13.01 24.84
C GLY A 335 7.78 -12.00 25.94
N ALA A 336 9.03 -11.54 26.04
CA ALA A 336 9.38 -10.38 26.84
C ALA A 336 8.97 -9.09 26.11
N LYS A 337 7.81 -8.53 26.47
CA LYS A 337 7.16 -7.31 25.93
C LYS A 337 8.09 -6.13 25.58
N THR A 338 9.29 -6.07 26.13
CA THR A 338 10.27 -4.98 25.95
C THR A 338 11.28 -5.20 24.81
N LEU A 339 11.52 -6.44 24.34
CA LEU A 339 12.50 -6.71 23.28
C LEU A 339 11.93 -6.67 21.85
N LEU A 340 10.61 -6.80 21.68
CA LEU A 340 10.00 -6.65 20.35
C LEU A 340 10.21 -5.23 19.78
N GLN A 341 10.14 -4.20 20.63
CA GLN A 341 10.42 -2.82 20.21
C GLN A 341 11.87 -2.62 19.72
N SER A 342 12.85 -3.42 20.21
CA SER A 342 14.25 -3.32 19.79
C SER A 342 14.67 -4.33 18.71
N GLY A 343 13.97 -5.47 18.60
CA GLY A 343 14.23 -6.52 17.61
C GLY A 343 13.48 -6.33 16.29
N LEU A 344 12.29 -5.73 16.31
CA LEU A 344 11.50 -5.41 15.12
C LEU A 344 12.32 -4.62 14.07
N PRO A 345 13.05 -3.53 14.42
CA PRO A 345 13.91 -2.83 13.47
C PRO A 345 14.96 -3.71 12.76
N GLN A 346 15.48 -4.74 13.43
CA GLN A 346 16.49 -5.64 12.88
C GLN A 346 15.87 -6.67 11.93
N VAL A 347 14.69 -7.21 12.28
CA VAL A 347 13.88 -8.05 11.39
C VAL A 347 13.44 -7.25 10.15
N PHE A 348 13.11 -5.96 10.35
CA PHE A 348 12.72 -5.06 9.26
C PHE A 348 13.87 -4.73 8.32
N GLU A 349 15.06 -4.41 8.81
CA GLU A 349 16.26 -4.23 7.96
C GLU A 349 16.58 -5.50 7.16
N LEU A 350 16.39 -6.70 7.71
CA LEU A 350 16.59 -7.97 7.00
C LEU A 350 15.60 -8.17 5.85
N ILE A 351 14.34 -7.77 6.03
CA ILE A 351 13.29 -7.84 5.00
C ILE A 351 13.53 -6.79 3.91
N ILE A 352 13.98 -5.58 4.29
CA ILE A 352 14.23 -4.45 3.38
C ILE A 352 15.52 -4.64 2.56
N ARG A 353 16.56 -5.25 3.13
CA ARG A 353 17.88 -5.41 2.47
C ARG A 353 18.04 -6.67 1.63
N THR A 354 17.07 -7.59 1.59
CA THR A 354 17.12 -8.66 0.58
C THR A 354 16.94 -8.02 -0.80
N PRO A 355 17.97 -7.99 -1.67
CA PRO A 355 17.84 -7.38 -2.98
C PRO A 355 16.83 -8.18 -3.81
N PRO A 356 16.11 -7.54 -4.76
CA PRO A 356 15.37 -8.27 -5.78
C PRO A 356 16.36 -9.22 -6.46
N SER A 357 15.99 -10.50 -6.54
CA SER A 357 16.86 -11.51 -7.14
C SER A 357 17.21 -11.08 -8.58
N PRO A 358 18.49 -11.15 -9.00
CA PRO A 358 18.85 -10.79 -10.36
C PRO A 358 18.29 -11.84 -11.33
N THR A 359 17.28 -11.45 -12.08
CA THR A 359 16.91 -12.07 -13.35
C THR A 359 18.08 -11.93 -14.33
N ALA A 360 18.72 -13.05 -14.66
CA ALA A 360 19.47 -13.21 -15.90
C ALA A 360 19.21 -14.62 -16.44
N PRO A 361 18.69 -14.77 -17.67
CA PRO A 361 18.66 -16.08 -18.31
C PRO A 361 20.10 -16.49 -18.63
N ARG A 362 20.52 -17.65 -18.12
CA ARG A 362 21.74 -18.32 -18.59
C ARG A 362 21.54 -18.63 -20.06
N SER A 363 22.31 -17.95 -20.91
CA SER A 363 22.50 -18.33 -22.31
C SER A 363 23.24 -19.66 -22.32
N GLU A 364 22.55 -20.74 -22.69
CA GLU A 364 23.19 -21.98 -23.09
C GLU A 364 23.92 -21.75 -24.43
N PRO A 365 25.23 -22.05 -24.55
CA PRO A 365 25.83 -22.17 -25.87
C PRO A 365 25.38 -23.49 -26.49
N GLY A 366 24.47 -23.38 -27.47
CA GLY A 366 24.06 -24.46 -28.33
C GLY A 366 25.25 -25.03 -29.12
N PHE A 367 25.37 -26.36 -29.07
CA PHE A 367 26.17 -27.16 -30.00
C PHE A 367 25.55 -27.11 -31.39
N HIS A 368 26.32 -26.64 -32.38
CA HIS A 368 26.33 -26.98 -33.82
C HIS A 368 27.58 -26.22 -34.36
N HIS A 369 28.58 -26.80 -35.02
CA HIS A 369 28.61 -27.90 -35.97
C HIS A 369 30.00 -28.53 -36.04
#